data_AF-A0A2Z3UZH2-F1
#
_entry.id   AF-A0A2Z3UZH2-F1
#
_cell.length_a   1.000
_cell.length_b   1.000
_cell.length_c   1.000
_cell.angle_alpha   90.00
_cell.angle_beta   90.00
_cell.angle_gamma   90.00
#
_symmetry.space_group_name_H-M   'P 1'
#
loop_
_entity.id
_entity.type
_entity.pdbx_description
1 polymer ?
#
loop_
_entity_poly.entity_id
_entity_poly.type
_entity_poly.pdbx_seq_one_letter_code
_entity_poly.pdbx_strand_id
1 'polypeptide(L)'
;MAGLDLHFDALEQCRTATNRVVKQFRALSGLYPAQGGDSSIFGKLADSSALATALDDVEKTIDSELGSVTSKLDAVERALDDVQRNVRKADDPDGTRSS
;
A
#
# COMPACT_ATOMS: atom_id res chain seq x y z
N MET A 1 -18.76 -29.07 2.41
CA MET A 1 -18.43 -27.70 1.97
C MET A 1 -17.54 -26.95 2.99
N ALA A 2 -17.38 -27.44 4.23
CA ALA A 2 -16.52 -26.83 5.26
C ALA A 2 -15.06 -26.51 4.86
N GLY A 3 -14.45 -27.25 3.93
CA GLY A 3 -13.11 -26.93 3.44
C GLY A 3 -13.09 -25.64 2.62
N LEU A 4 -14.13 -25.38 1.82
CA LEU A 4 -14.24 -24.17 1.02
C LEU A 4 -14.56 -22.95 1.89
N ASP A 5 -15.41 -23.11 2.91
CA ASP A 5 -15.71 -22.07 3.90
C ASP A 5 -14.46 -21.63 4.68
N LEU A 6 -13.61 -22.58 5.09
CA LEU A 6 -12.32 -22.29 5.73
C LEU A 6 -11.38 -21.50 4.81
N HIS A 7 -11.37 -21.82 3.51
CA HIS A 7 -10.59 -21.09 2.51
C HIS A 7 -11.14 -19.68 2.26
N PHE A 8 -12.47 -19.48 2.29
CA PHE A 8 -13.08 -18.15 2.24
C PHE A 8 -12.73 -17.29 3.45
N ASP A 9 -12.80 -17.86 4.66
CA ASP A 9 -12.42 -17.16 5.88
C ASP A 9 -10.94 -16.75 5.86
N ALA A 10 -10.06 -17.63 5.38
CA ALA A 10 -8.63 -17.33 5.24
C ALA A 10 -8.38 -16.21 4.21
N LEU A 11 -9.08 -16.20 3.08
CA LEU A 11 -8.98 -15.14 2.06
C LEU A 11 -9.47 -13.80 2.60
N GLU A 12 -10.60 -13.78 3.32
CA GLU A 12 -11.15 -12.56 3.92
C GLU A 12 -10.22 -12.01 5.01
N GLN A 13 -9.60 -12.89 5.82
CA GLN A 13 -8.58 -12.50 6.79
C GLN A 13 -7.33 -11.92 6.11
N CYS A 14 -6.86 -12.52 5.02
CA CYS A 14 -5.73 -12.02 4.24
C CYS A 14 -6.02 -10.63 3.65
N ARG A 15 -7.21 -10.43 3.09
CA ARG A 15 -7.67 -9.13 2.59
C ARG A 15 -7.73 -8.08 3.69
N THR A 16 -8.27 -8.44 4.85
CA THR A 16 -8.37 -7.53 6.00
C THR A 16 -6.99 -7.14 6.53
N ALA A 17 -6.07 -8.10 6.63
CA ALA A 17 -4.69 -7.84 7.03
C ALA A 17 -3.97 -6.93 6.02
N THR A 18 -4.14 -7.20 4.72
CA THR A 18 -3.59 -6.37 3.63
C THR A 18 -4.11 -4.94 3.74
N ASN A 19 -5.43 -4.75 3.82
CA ASN A 19 -6.04 -3.43 3.96
C ASN A 19 -5.55 -2.65 5.20
N ARG A 20 -5.23 -3.34 6.31
CA ARG A 20 -4.60 -2.68 7.47
C ARG A 20 -3.20 -2.17 7.16
N VAL A 21 -2.37 -3.02 6.54
CA VAL A 21 -1.00 -2.64 6.15
C VAL A 21 -1.02 -1.49 5.15
N VAL A 22 -1.90 -1.54 4.15
CA VAL A 22 -2.06 -0.45 3.17
C VAL A 22 -2.46 0.86 3.85
N LYS A 23 -3.42 0.84 4.77
CA LYS A 23 -3.84 2.04 5.52
C LYS A 23 -2.70 2.62 6.36
N GLN A 24 -1.96 1.77 7.08
CA GLN A 24 -0.81 2.21 7.88
C GLN A 24 0.28 2.79 6.98
N PHE A 25 0.57 2.13 5.87
CA PHE A 25 1.56 2.59 4.89
C PHE A 25 1.17 3.94 4.30
N ARG A 26 -0.07 4.10 3.82
CA ARG A 26 -0.57 5.37 3.27
C ARG A 26 -0.54 6.50 4.30
N ALA A 27 -0.82 6.21 5.57
CA ALA A 27 -0.73 7.20 6.65
C ALA A 27 0.72 7.67 6.89
N LEU A 28 1.69 6.75 6.79
CA LEU A 28 3.11 7.08 6.91
C LEU A 28 3.63 7.78 5.66
N SER A 29 3.23 7.34 4.47
CA SER A 29 3.70 7.92 3.20
C SER A 29 3.14 9.31 2.95
N GLY A 30 1.93 9.62 3.45
CA GLY A 30 1.37 10.98 3.38
C GLY A 30 2.12 12.03 4.20
N LEU A 31 3.11 11.62 5.01
CA LEU A 31 4.03 12.53 5.70
C LEU A 31 5.21 12.94 4.81
N TYR A 32 5.35 12.32 3.63
CA TYR A 32 6.40 12.59 2.66
C TYR A 32 5.84 13.30 1.40
N PRO A 33 6.68 14.09 0.72
CA PRO A 33 7.96 14.61 1.21
C PRO A 33 7.75 15.55 2.41
N ALA A 34 8.70 15.60 3.33
CA ALA A 34 8.65 16.61 4.39
C ALA A 34 8.70 17.98 3.72
N GLN A 35 7.77 18.88 4.06
CA GLN A 35 7.71 20.19 3.40
C GLN A 35 9.00 20.98 3.65
N GLY A 36 9.88 21.00 2.66
CA GLY A 36 10.98 21.95 2.51
C GLY A 36 12.16 21.69 3.43
N GLY A 37 13.15 20.94 2.93
CA GLY A 37 14.54 21.01 3.39
C GLY A 37 15.14 22.39 3.09
N ASP A 38 14.68 23.43 3.79
CA ASP A 38 15.30 24.75 3.70
C ASP A 38 16.72 24.63 4.28
N SER A 39 17.72 25.16 3.56
CA SER A 39 19.12 25.19 3.98
C SER A 39 19.33 25.74 5.41
N SER A 40 18.37 26.51 5.92
CA SER A 40 18.31 26.95 7.31
C SER A 40 18.29 25.82 8.34
N ILE A 41 17.83 24.59 8.01
CA ILE A 41 17.95 23.39 8.86
C ILE A 41 19.42 23.07 9.15
N PHE A 42 20.30 23.31 8.18
CA PHE A 42 21.75 23.10 8.30
C PHE A 42 22.47 24.35 8.81
N GLY A 43 21.74 25.44 9.08
CA GLY A 43 22.27 26.66 9.69
C GLY A 43 23.40 27.31 8.88
N LYS A 44 24.49 27.68 9.58
CA LYS A 44 25.64 28.40 9.00
C LYS A 44 26.78 27.46 8.54
N LEU A 45 26.51 26.17 8.36
CA LEU A 45 27.51 25.25 7.80
C LEU A 45 27.97 25.78 6.43
N ALA A 46 29.28 25.80 6.22
CA ALA A 46 29.81 25.95 4.86
C ALA A 46 29.23 24.80 4.02
N ASP A 47 28.76 25.11 2.80
CA ASP A 47 28.07 24.17 1.91
C ASP A 47 26.71 23.64 2.39
N SER A 48 26.04 24.33 3.33
CA SER A 48 24.66 24.01 3.77
C SER A 48 23.65 23.93 2.64
N SER A 49 23.85 24.70 1.56
CA SER A 49 23.04 24.63 0.34
C SER A 49 23.21 23.31 -0.41
N ALA A 50 24.44 22.80 -0.54
CA ALA A 50 24.71 21.52 -1.20
C ALA A 50 24.12 20.36 -0.39
N LEU A 51 24.20 20.44 0.94
CA LEU A 51 23.57 19.45 1.83
C LEU A 51 22.04 19.49 1.74
N ALA A 52 21.45 20.68 1.62
CA ALA A 52 20.01 20.84 1.39
C ALA A 52 19.56 20.24 0.05
N THR A 53 20.34 20.43 -1.02
CA THR A 53 20.08 19.78 -2.32
C THR A 53 20.16 18.27 -2.20
N ALA A 54 21.17 17.73 -1.53
CA ALA A 54 21.29 16.28 -1.32
C ALA A 54 20.12 15.71 -0.49
N LEU A 55 19.63 16.44 0.52
CA LEU A 55 18.45 16.05 1.28
C LEU A 55 17.19 16.06 0.41
N ASP A 56 16.99 17.12 -0.38
CA ASP A 56 15.86 17.25 -1.31
C ASP A 56 15.83 16.09 -2.34
N ASP A 57 16.99 15.68 -2.85
CA ASP A 57 17.10 14.53 -3.76
C ASP A 57 16.75 13.20 -3.07
N VAL A 58 17.15 13.02 -1.81
CA VAL A 58 16.78 11.85 -1.00
C VAL A 58 15.28 11.83 -0.74
N GLU A 59 14.69 12.97 -0.35
CA GLU A 59 13.25 13.07 -0.09
C GLU A 59 12.43 12.77 -1.36
N LYS A 60 12.84 13.28 -2.53
CA LYS A 60 12.21 12.94 -3.82
C LYS A 60 12.32 11.46 -4.16
N THR A 61 13.46 10.85 -3.88
CA THR A 61 13.66 9.42 -4.11
C THR A 61 12.74 8.60 -3.22
N ILE A 62 12.62 8.96 -1.94
CA ILE A 62 11.71 8.33 -1.00
C ILE A 62 10.26 8.48 -1.48
N ASP A 63 9.83 9.69 -1.85
CA ASP A 63 8.48 9.94 -2.35
C ASP A 63 8.13 9.05 -3.56
N SER A 64 9.04 8.95 -4.54
CA SER A 64 8.89 8.08 -5.71
C SER A 64 8.75 6.59 -5.32
N GLU A 65 9.60 6.09 -4.42
CA GLU A 65 9.53 4.71 -3.95
C GLU A 65 8.23 4.44 -3.17
N LEU A 66 7.79 5.38 -2.33
CA LEU A 66 6.52 5.26 -1.60
C LEU A 66 5.32 5.25 -2.55
N GLY A 67 5.34 6.04 -3.62
CA GLY A 67 4.35 6.00 -4.70
C GLY A 67 4.32 4.65 -5.43
N SER A 68 5.49 4.08 -5.72
CA SER A 68 5.63 2.74 -6.32
C SER A 68 5.06 1.64 -5.42
N VAL A 69 5.37 1.69 -4.12
CA VAL A 69 4.82 0.75 -3.14
C VAL A 69 3.30 0.89 -3.04
N THR A 70 2.77 2.10 -3.00
CA THR A 70 1.32 2.35 -2.99
C THR A 70 0.65 1.69 -4.21
N SER A 71 1.21 1.88 -5.40
CA SER A 71 0.69 1.29 -6.64
C SER A 71 0.70 -0.25 -6.60
N LYS A 72 1.75 -0.85 -6.03
CA LYS A 72 1.83 -2.31 -5.85
C LYS A 72 0.81 -2.82 -4.84
N LEU A 73 0.60 -2.10 -3.74
CA LEU A 73 -0.40 -2.46 -2.73
C LEU A 73 -1.82 -2.41 -3.32
N ASP A 74 -2.15 -1.39 -4.12
CA ASP A 74 -3.42 -1.31 -4.85
C ASP A 74 -3.62 -2.49 -5.80
N ALA A 75 -2.55 -2.94 -6.47
CA ALA A 75 -2.60 -4.10 -7.34
C ALA A 75 -2.86 -5.40 -6.56
N VAL A 76 -2.27 -5.54 -5.36
CA VAL A 76 -2.53 -6.69 -4.47
C VAL A 76 -3.97 -6.69 -3.97
N GLU A 77 -4.52 -5.54 -3.55
CA GLU A 77 -5.92 -5.41 -3.15
C GLU A 77 -6.86 -5.87 -4.27
N ARG A 78 -6.62 -5.40 -5.51
CA ARG A 78 -7.41 -5.81 -6.69
C ARG A 78 -7.29 -7.30 -6.98
N ALA A 79 -6.08 -7.87 -6.90
CA ALA A 79 -5.85 -9.29 -7.14
C ALA A 79 -6.58 -10.16 -6.10
N LEU A 80 -6.58 -9.76 -4.83
CA LEU A 80 -7.32 -10.45 -3.78
C LEU A 80 -8.83 -10.39 -4.02
N ASP A 81 -9.36 -9.23 -4.43
CA ASP A 81 -10.77 -9.09 -4.81
C ASP A 81 -11.14 -9.97 -6.03
N ASP A 82 -10.26 -10.08 -7.02
CA ASP A 82 -10.45 -10.95 -8.19
C ASP A 82 -10.47 -12.43 -7.79
N VAL A 83 -9.53 -12.85 -6.94
CA VAL A 83 -9.52 -14.22 -6.40
C VAL A 83 -10.82 -14.50 -5.65
N GLN A 84 -11.26 -13.60 -4.78
CA GLN A 84 -12.51 -13.76 -4.03
C GLN A 84 -13.72 -13.87 -4.97
N ARG A 85 -13.82 -13.03 -6.00
CA ARG A 85 -14.88 -13.10 -7.02
C ARG A 85 -14.85 -14.44 -7.77
N ASN A 86 -13.67 -14.88 -8.20
CA ASN A 86 -13.51 -16.12 -8.94
C ASN A 86 -13.88 -17.35 -8.11
N VAL A 87 -13.48 -17.38 -6.83
CA VAL A 87 -13.83 -18.48 -5.93
C VAL A 87 -15.34 -18.49 -5.66
N ARG A 88 -15.98 -17.33 -5.42
CA ARG A 88 -17.46 -17.26 -5.26
C ARG A 88 -18.20 -17.73 -6.51
N LYS A 89 -17.75 -17.31 -7.69
CA LYS A 89 -18.32 -17.74 -8.98
C LYS A 89 -18.12 -19.24 -9.22
N ALA A 90 -17.00 -19.81 -8.78
CA ALA A 90 -16.76 -21.24 -8.90
C ALA A 90 -17.61 -22.07 -7.92
N ASP A 91 -17.93 -21.53 -6.74
CA ASP A 91 -18.79 -22.18 -5.74
C ASP A 91 -20.28 -22.11 -6.11
N ASP A 92 -20.71 -21.01 -6.72
CA ASP A 92 -22.06 -20.82 -7.25
C ASP A 92 -22.04 -20.46 -8.75
N PRO A 93 -21.76 -21.45 -9.62
CA PRO A 93 -21.60 -21.19 -11.06
C PRO A 93 -22.91 -20.81 -11.77
N ASP A 94 -24.08 -21.11 -11.18
CA ASP A 94 -25.40 -20.93 -11.80
C ASP A 94 -26.45 -20.17 -10.94
N GLY A 95 -26.14 -19.70 -9.72
CA GLY A 95 -27.14 -19.04 -8.84
C GLY A 95 -28.18 -20.00 -8.26
N THR A 96 -27.92 -21.31 -8.31
CA THR A 96 -28.93 -22.36 -8.07
C THR A 96 -29.03 -22.81 -6.61
N ARG A 97 -28.16 -22.34 -5.70
CA ARG A 97 -28.32 -22.60 -4.25
C ARG A 97 -29.29 -21.60 -3.60
N SER A 98 -30.51 -21.56 -4.11
CA SER A 98 -31.68 -21.07 -3.38
C SER A 98 -32.52 -22.29 -2.98
N SER A 99 -32.38 -22.77 -1.74
CA SER A 99 -33.30 -23.69 -1.05
C SER A 99 -32.97 -23.74 0.43
#